data_AF-Q2KKS6-F1
#
_entry.id   AF-Q2KKS6-F1
#
_cell.length_a   1.000
_cell.length_b   1.000
_cell.length_c   1.000
_cell.angle_alpha   90.00
_cell.angle_beta   90.00
_cell.angle_gamma   90.00
#
_symmetry.space_group_name_H-M   'P 1'
#
loop_
_entity.id
_entity.type
_entity.pdbx_description
1 polymer ?
#
loop_
_entity_poly.entity_id
_entity_poly.type
_entity_poly.pdbx_seq_one_letter_code
_entity_poly.pdbx_strand_id
1 'polypeptide(L)' 'TREGLPGFNKLRWTALDDPSFPGITGAFCKTYKNFAFYWILKAGHMIPSDQGPMALQMMKMITQQD' A
#
# COMPACT_ATOMS: atom_id res chain seq x y z
N THR A 1 -7.11 -16.33 21.78
CA THR A 1 -6.57 -16.95 20.54
C THR A 1 -5.86 -15.89 19.74
N ARG A 2 -4.69 -16.15 19.14
CA ARG A 2 -3.89 -15.12 18.42
C ARG A 2 -4.57 -14.75 17.10
N GLU A 3 -5.49 -13.79 17.12
CA GLU A 3 -6.28 -13.36 15.95
C GLU A 3 -5.48 -12.62 14.86
N GLY A 4 -4.30 -12.09 15.21
CA GLY A 4 -3.51 -11.20 14.34
C GLY A 4 -3.09 -11.82 13.00
N LEU A 5 -2.07 -12.68 13.01
CA LEU A 5 -1.48 -13.23 11.78
C LEU A 5 -2.48 -14.09 10.96
N PRO A 6 -3.26 -15.00 11.58
CA PRO A 6 -4.27 -15.77 10.82
C PRO A 6 -5.36 -14.89 10.21
N GLY A 7 -5.75 -13.79 10.88
CA GLY A 7 -6.70 -12.81 10.35
C GLY A 7 -6.11 -12.03 9.18
N PHE A 8 -4.91 -11.50 9.34
CA PHE A 8 -4.20 -10.74 8.30
C PHE A 8 -3.98 -11.57 7.02
N ASN A 9 -3.55 -12.83 7.15
CA ASN A 9 -3.26 -13.69 5.99
C ASN A 9 -4.51 -14.02 5.17
N LYS A 10 -5.70 -14.01 5.77
CA LYS A 10 -6.99 -14.24 5.07
C LYS A 10 -7.48 -13.01 4.29
N LEU A 11 -6.94 -11.82 4.56
CA LEU A 11 -7.34 -10.62 3.84
C LEU A 11 -6.93 -10.70 2.37
N ARG A 12 -7.77 -10.12 1.51
CA ARG A 12 -7.48 -9.91 0.10
C ARG A 12 -6.68 -8.62 -0.08
N TRP A 13 -5.85 -8.59 -1.12
CA TRP A 13 -5.16 -7.37 -1.54
C TRP A 13 -6.15 -6.42 -2.21
N THR A 14 -6.04 -5.13 -1.91
CA THR A 14 -6.72 -4.04 -2.63
C THR A 14 -5.72 -3.41 -3.59
N ALA A 15 -6.09 -3.27 -4.86
CA ALA A 15 -5.28 -2.54 -5.84
C ALA A 15 -5.42 -1.04 -5.62
N LEU A 16 -4.31 -0.31 -5.75
CA LEU A 16 -4.25 1.15 -5.73
C LEU A 16 -3.76 1.62 -7.11
N ASP A 17 -4.43 2.63 -7.65
CA ASP A 17 -4.03 3.25 -8.91
C ASP A 17 -2.76 4.08 -8.73
N ASP A 18 -1.93 4.09 -9.78
CA ASP A 18 -0.75 4.94 -9.88
C ASP A 18 -1.21 6.41 -10.03
N PRO A 19 -0.84 7.31 -9.09
CA PRO A 19 -1.21 8.72 -9.16
C PRO A 19 -0.70 9.43 -10.42
N SER A 20 0.37 8.91 -11.05
CA SER A 20 0.92 9.47 -12.28
C SER A 20 0.27 8.90 -13.54
N PHE A 21 -0.36 7.72 -13.42
CA PHE A 21 -0.99 7.01 -14.55
C PHE A 21 -2.32 6.39 -14.12
N PRO A 22 -3.42 7.18 -14.08
CA PRO A 22 -4.74 6.69 -13.66
C PRO A 22 -5.19 5.46 -14.47
N GLY A 23 -5.80 4.49 -13.79
CA GLY A 23 -6.21 3.21 -14.38
C GLY A 23 -5.09 2.16 -14.52
N ILE A 24 -3.84 2.49 -14.14
CA ILE A 24 -2.75 1.52 -13.98
C ILE A 24 -2.56 1.25 -12.50
N THR A 25 -2.52 -0.02 -12.10
CA THR A 25 -2.20 -0.38 -10.72
C THR A 25 -0.75 0.00 -10.38
N GLY A 26 -0.57 0.86 -9.37
CA GLY A 26 0.72 1.29 -8.84
C GLY A 26 1.13 0.54 -7.57
N ALA A 27 0.17 0.02 -6.79
CA ALA A 27 0.46 -0.77 -5.61
C ALA A 27 -0.69 -1.73 -5.24
N PHE A 28 -0.38 -2.67 -4.35
CA PHE A 28 -1.37 -3.44 -3.61
C PHE A 28 -1.25 -3.16 -2.11
N CYS A 29 -2.36 -3.09 -1.39
CA CYS A 29 -2.34 -2.95 0.06
C CYS A 29 -3.26 -3.94 0.79
N LYS A 30 -2.93 -4.19 2.05
CA LYS A 30 -3.78 -4.87 3.04
C LYS A 30 -3.76 -4.08 4.33
N THR A 31 -4.93 -3.84 4.92
CA THR A 31 -5.07 -3.18 6.21
C THR A 31 -5.79 -4.09 7.19
N TYR A 32 -5.20 -4.31 8.35
CA TYR A 32 -5.77 -5.07 9.45
C TYR A 32 -5.56 -4.33 10.77
N LYS A 33 -6.64 -3.78 11.33
CA LYS A 33 -6.58 -2.93 12.54
C LYS A 33 -5.57 -1.78 12.31
N ASN A 34 -4.58 -1.64 13.17
CA ASN A 34 -3.54 -0.61 13.11
C ASN A 34 -2.30 -1.02 12.28
N PHE A 35 -2.39 -2.09 11.48
CA PHE A 35 -1.30 -2.56 10.62
C PHE A 35 -1.72 -2.49 9.15
N ALA A 36 -0.94 -1.79 8.34
CA ALA A 36 -1.08 -1.76 6.90
C ALA A 36 0.20 -2.28 6.25
N PHE A 37 0.04 -3.09 5.20
CA PHE A 37 1.12 -3.56 4.37
C PHE A 37 0.91 -3.05 2.95
N TYR A 38 1.91 -2.38 2.41
CA TYR A 38 1.92 -1.84 1.05
C TYR A 38 2.97 -2.55 0.22
N TRP A 39 2.57 -3.03 -0.93
CA TRP A 39 3.46 -3.54 -1.96
C TRP A 39 3.41 -2.60 -3.16
N ILE A 40 4.39 -1.70 -3.23
CA ILE A 40 4.51 -0.73 -4.31
C ILE A 40 5.23 -1.39 -5.49
N LEU A 41 4.60 -1.34 -6.66
CA LEU A 41 5.11 -1.97 -7.86
C LEU A 41 6.21 -1.11 -8.48
N LYS A 42 7.14 -1.74 -9.21
CA LYS A 42 8.26 -1.05 -9.89
C LYS A 42 9.18 -0.23 -8.97
N ALA A 43 9.13 -0.48 -7.66
CA ALA A 43 10.06 0.07 -6.67
C ALA A 43 11.03 -1.02 -6.20
N GLY A 44 12.29 -0.63 -5.96
CA GLY A 44 13.30 -1.44 -5.31
C GLY A 44 13.45 -1.05 -3.84
N HIS A 45 14.72 -0.93 -3.39
CA HIS A 45 15.05 -0.62 -2.01
C HIS A 45 14.61 0.79 -1.59
N MET A 46 14.63 1.75 -2.52
CA MET A 46 14.41 3.17 -2.24
C MET A 46 13.11 3.64 -2.89
N ILE A 47 11.98 3.20 -2.32
CA ILE A 47 10.63 3.48 -2.86
C ILE A 47 10.39 4.98 -3.17
N PRO A 48 10.74 5.96 -2.30
CA PRO A 48 10.54 7.37 -2.65
C PRO A 48 11.34 7.85 -3.87
N SER A 49 12.49 7.22 -4.15
CA SER A 49 13.30 7.51 -5.33
C SER A 49 12.76 6.81 -6.57
N ASP A 50 12.34 5.54 -6.43
CA ASP A 50 11.90 4.72 -7.57
C ASP A 50 10.45 5.01 -7.99
N GLN A 51 9.58 5.33 -7.02
CA GLN A 51 8.14 5.49 -7.14
C GLN A 51 7.62 6.62 -6.23
N GLY A 52 8.20 7.81 -6.36
CA GLY A 52 7.88 8.98 -5.54
C GLY A 52 6.38 9.31 -5.41
N PRO A 53 5.60 9.37 -6.51
CA PRO A 53 4.16 9.63 -6.45
C PRO A 53 3.39 8.58 -5.63
N MET A 54 3.68 7.29 -5.80
CA MET A 54 3.09 6.23 -4.99
C MET A 54 3.51 6.32 -3.53
N ALA A 55 4.78 6.65 -3.25
CA ALA A 55 5.26 6.84 -1.89
C ALA A 55 4.53 7.99 -1.19
N LEU A 56 4.30 9.10 -1.90
CA LEU A 56 3.52 10.23 -1.37
C LEU A 56 2.05 9.84 -1.12
N GLN A 57 1.42 9.12 -2.05
CA GLN A 57 0.06 8.63 -1.87
C GLN A 57 -0.05 7.70 -0.66
N MET A 58 0.89 6.77 -0.50
CA MET A 58 0.97 5.90 0.69
C MET A 58 1.07 6.74 1.98
N MET A 59 1.91 7.79 2.00
CA MET A 59 2.02 8.66 3.17
C MET A 59 0.71 9.38 3.49
N LYS A 60 0.02 9.92 2.49
CA LYS A 60 -1.30 10.56 2.68
C LYS A 60 -2.32 9.59 3.27
N MET A 61 -2.38 8.36 2.77
CA MET A 61 -3.25 7.31 3.33
C MET A 61 -2.93 7.00 4.79
N ILE A 62 -1.65 6.93 5.16
CA ILE A 62 -1.20 6.67 6.54
C ILE A 62 -1.56 7.85 7.46
N THR A 63 -1.33 9.08 7.00
CA THR A 63 -1.58 10.30 7.78
C THR A 63 -3.03 10.80 7.67
N GLN A 64 -3.88 10.12 6.92
CA GLN A 64 -5.29 10.48 6.68
C GLN A 64 -5.44 11.89 6.07
N GLN A 65 -4.65 12.15 5.02
CA GLN A 65 -4.59 13.42 4.28
C GLN A 65 -5.08 13.29 2.83
N ASP A 66 -5.80 12.20 2.52
CA ASP A 66 -6.48 12.01 1.23
C ASP A 66 -7.70 12.93 1.09
#